data_AF-A0A846YD89-F1
#
_entry.id   AF-A0A846YD89-F1
#
_cell.length_a   1.000
_cell.length_b   1.000
_cell.length_c   1.000
_cell.angle_alpha   90.00
_cell.angle_beta   90.00
_cell.angle_gamma   90.00
#
_symmetry.space_group_name_H-M   'P 1'
#
loop_
_entity.id
_entity.type
_entity.pdbx_description
1 polymer ?
#
loop_
_entity_poly.entity_id
_entity_poly.type
_entity_poly.pdbx_seq_one_letter_code
_entity_poly.pdbx_strand_id
1 'polypeptide(L)'
;MKTDTVGADSAAMRIRAVVLLHSEHDPAVLEALLDRHHATIVHTVRTDAPAVLSALIAVQHTLEHIADAVVIPHLHMLDPDTPWWVVAQAADLITSTHRYPFGSTPARELR
;
A
#
# COMPACT_ATOMS: atom_id res chain seq x y z
N MET A 1 -44.36 2.82 16.23
CA MET A 1 -43.69 1.54 16.59
C MET A 1 -42.75 1.22 15.44
N LYS A 2 -41.51 1.72 15.48
CA LYS A 2 -40.25 0.94 15.68
C LYS A 2 -40.23 -0.29 14.75
N THR A 3 -39.33 -0.40 13.79
CA THR A 3 -37.87 -0.26 13.96
C THR A 3 -37.17 0.22 12.68
N ASP A 4 -36.36 1.26 12.87
CA ASP A 4 -35.19 1.54 12.06
C ASP A 4 -34.33 0.29 11.92
N THR A 5 -33.98 -0.09 10.70
CA THR A 5 -32.80 -0.92 10.45
C THR A 5 -31.78 -0.02 9.77
N VAL A 6 -31.15 0.81 10.59
CA VAL A 6 -29.89 1.47 10.26
C VAL A 6 -28.86 0.35 10.11
N GLY A 7 -28.70 -0.16 8.88
CA GLY A 7 -27.55 -0.98 8.49
C GLY A 7 -26.30 -0.12 8.28
N ALA A 8 -26.03 0.80 9.20
CA ALA A 8 -24.89 1.73 9.15
C ALA A 8 -23.77 1.31 10.11
N ASP A 9 -23.57 0.01 10.30
CA ASP A 9 -22.53 -0.52 11.18
C ASP A 9 -21.90 -1.79 10.58
N SER A 10 -21.22 -1.61 9.43
CA SER A 10 -20.17 -2.50 8.86
C SER A 10 -19.73 -2.09 7.44
N ALA A 11 -19.82 -0.81 7.08
CA ALA A 11 -18.81 -0.27 6.17
C ALA A 11 -17.49 -0.23 6.97
N ALA A 12 -16.91 -1.41 7.24
CA ALA A 12 -15.62 -1.54 7.87
C ALA A 12 -14.71 -0.55 7.15
N MET A 13 -14.16 0.41 7.88
CA MET A 13 -13.34 1.49 7.35
C MET A 13 -12.24 0.86 6.49
N ARG A 14 -12.47 0.83 5.17
CA ARG A 14 -11.57 0.17 4.23
C ARG A 14 -10.40 1.09 3.99
N ILE A 15 -9.20 0.56 4.11
CA ILE A 15 -7.96 1.30 3.87
C ILE A 15 -7.96 1.74 2.40
N ARG A 16 -7.88 3.05 2.13
CA ARG A 16 -7.76 3.56 0.75
C ARG A 16 -6.32 3.39 0.30
N ALA A 17 -6.09 2.59 -0.74
CA ALA A 17 -4.75 2.22 -1.16
C ALA A 17 -4.40 2.72 -2.57
N VAL A 18 -3.21 3.30 -2.70
CA VAL A 18 -2.50 3.32 -3.98
C VAL A 18 -1.79 1.99 -4.13
N VAL A 19 -1.88 1.36 -5.30
CA VAL A 19 -1.12 0.15 -5.62
C VAL A 19 0.00 0.50 -6.57
N LEU A 20 1.23 0.13 -6.23
CA LEU A 20 2.39 0.24 -7.10
C LEU A 20 2.73 -1.14 -7.66
N LEU A 21 2.70 -1.29 -8.99
CA LEU A 21 2.90 -2.55 -9.70
C LEU A 21 4.07 -2.46 -10.69
N HIS A 22 5.01 -3.38 -10.57
CA HIS A 22 5.96 -3.73 -11.62
C HIS A 22 5.27 -4.58 -12.70
N SER A 23 5.78 -4.58 -13.93
CA SER A 23 5.18 -5.30 -15.07
C SER A 23 4.97 -6.79 -14.79
N GLU A 24 5.94 -7.42 -14.13
CA GLU A 24 5.92 -8.85 -13.74
C GLU A 24 5.15 -9.17 -12.45
N HIS A 25 4.29 -8.26 -11.96
CA HIS A 25 3.49 -8.53 -10.75
C HIS A 25 2.60 -9.77 -10.89
N ASP A 26 2.47 -10.54 -9.80
CA ASP A 26 1.48 -11.61 -9.66
C ASP A 26 0.14 -11.02 -9.16
N PRO A 27 -0.95 -11.09 -9.96
CA PRO A 27 -2.27 -10.62 -9.55
C PRO A 27 -2.82 -11.30 -8.30
N ALA A 28 -2.51 -12.59 -8.10
CA ALA A 28 -3.02 -13.33 -6.95
C ALA A 28 -2.41 -12.83 -5.63
N VAL A 29 -1.14 -12.41 -5.65
CA VAL A 29 -0.49 -11.79 -4.47
C VAL A 29 -1.12 -10.44 -4.16
N LEU A 30 -1.44 -9.64 -5.18
CA LEU A 30 -2.13 -8.36 -5.00
C LEU A 30 -3.51 -8.57 -4.36
N GLU A 31 -4.34 -9.45 -4.93
CA GLU A 31 -5.69 -9.74 -4.41
C GLU A 31 -5.64 -10.21 -2.95
N ALA A 32 -4.74 -11.16 -2.64
CA ALA A 32 -4.57 -11.65 -1.28
C ALA A 32 -4.15 -10.54 -0.28
N LEU A 33 -3.35 -9.57 -0.72
CA LEU A 33 -2.96 -8.43 0.12
C LEU A 33 -4.12 -7.46 0.34
N LEU A 34 -4.89 -7.16 -0.70
CA LEU A 34 -6.06 -6.28 -0.59
C LEU A 34 -7.10 -6.87 0.35
N ASP A 35 -7.37 -8.18 0.23
CA ASP A 35 -8.29 -8.90 1.10
C ASP A 35 -7.81 -8.94 2.55
N ARG A 36 -6.54 -9.33 2.77
CA ARG A 36 -5.94 -9.43 4.11
C ARG A 36 -5.98 -8.10 4.87
N HIS A 37 -5.80 -6.99 4.17
CA HIS A 37 -5.74 -5.66 4.77
C HIS A 37 -7.05 -4.87 4.65
N HIS A 38 -8.11 -5.48 4.10
CA HIS A 38 -9.38 -4.81 3.82
C HIS A 38 -9.19 -3.49 3.05
N ALA A 39 -8.27 -3.49 2.09
CA ALA A 39 -7.90 -2.32 1.32
C ALA A 39 -8.76 -2.19 0.05
N THR A 40 -9.07 -0.96 -0.33
CA THR A 40 -9.74 -0.62 -1.59
C THR A 40 -8.81 0.23 -2.43
N ILE A 41 -8.61 -0.17 -3.68
CA ILE A 41 -7.75 0.55 -4.62
C ILE A 41 -8.41 1.90 -4.97
N VAL A 42 -7.71 3.00 -4.68
CA VAL A 42 -8.10 4.34 -5.18
C VAL A 42 -7.31 4.75 -6.42
N HIS A 43 -6.11 4.19 -6.60
CA HIS A 43 -5.30 4.38 -7.80
C HIS A 43 -4.30 3.25 -8.00
N THR A 44 -3.94 2.97 -9.25
CA THR A 44 -2.91 1.98 -9.60
C THR A 44 -1.85 2.64 -10.46
N VAL A 45 -0.62 2.57 -9.97
CA VAL A 45 0.58 2.99 -10.69
C VAL A 45 1.26 1.74 -11.24
N ARG A 46 1.47 1.70 -12.55
CA ARG A 46 2.29 0.66 -13.21
C ARG A 46 3.60 1.27 -13.64
N THR A 47 4.72 0.75 -13.15
CA THR A 47 6.05 1.29 -13.46
C THR A 47 7.15 0.24 -13.28
N ASP A 48 8.09 0.22 -14.21
CA ASP A 48 9.35 -0.53 -14.13
C ASP A 48 10.53 0.41 -13.81
N ALA A 49 10.22 1.57 -13.23
CA ALA A 49 11.23 2.55 -12.87
C ALA A 49 12.18 2.01 -11.78
N PRO A 50 13.43 2.51 -11.74
CA PRO A 50 14.34 2.25 -10.63
C PRO A 50 13.69 2.56 -9.29
N ALA A 51 14.04 1.78 -8.28
CA ALA A 51 13.32 1.72 -7.02
C ALA A 51 13.19 3.08 -6.29
N VAL A 52 14.21 3.95 -6.35
CA VAL A 52 14.12 5.33 -5.83
C VAL A 52 13.02 6.15 -6.52
N LEU A 53 12.95 6.09 -7.85
CA LEU A 53 11.93 6.81 -8.61
C LEU A 53 10.54 6.22 -8.36
N SER A 54 10.44 4.89 -8.27
CA SER A 54 9.22 4.18 -7.89
C SER A 54 8.68 4.61 -6.51
N ALA A 55 9.57 4.81 -5.52
CA ALA A 55 9.19 5.32 -4.21
C ALA A 55 8.64 6.77 -4.29
N LEU A 56 9.28 7.65 -5.06
CA LEU A 56 8.81 9.04 -5.25
C LEU A 56 7.45 9.10 -5.94
N ILE A 57 7.24 8.29 -6.99
CA ILE A 57 5.96 8.18 -7.69
C ILE A 57 4.87 7.70 -6.72
N ALA A 58 5.17 6.69 -5.89
CA ALA A 58 4.22 6.21 -4.89
C ALA A 58 3.82 7.29 -3.88
N VAL A 59 4.78 8.07 -3.37
CA VAL A 59 4.49 9.20 -2.47
C VAL A 59 3.63 10.26 -3.17
N GLN A 60 3.96 10.62 -4.41
CA GLN A 60 3.19 11.60 -5.17
C GLN A 60 1.71 11.19 -5.29
N HIS A 61 1.45 9.96 -5.73
CA HIS A 61 0.08 9.48 -5.89
C HIS A 61 -0.65 9.26 -4.56
N THR A 62 0.08 8.95 -3.49
CA THR A 62 -0.49 8.87 -2.15
C THR A 62 -1.09 10.22 -1.73
N LEU A 63 -0.32 11.30 -1.95
CA LEU A 63 -0.76 12.66 -1.65
C LEU A 63 -1.89 13.13 -2.58
N GLU A 64 -1.80 12.83 -3.88
CA GLU A 64 -2.80 13.21 -4.88
C GLU A 64 -4.18 12.56 -4.63
N HIS A 65 -4.19 11.29 -4.22
CA HIS A 65 -5.42 10.52 -4.04
C HIS A 65 -5.91 10.43 -2.58
N ILE A 66 -5.19 11.07 -1.65
CA ILE A 66 -5.47 11.04 -0.21
C ILE A 66 -5.64 9.57 0.22
N ALA A 67 -4.60 8.79 -0.04
CA ALA A 67 -4.57 7.37 0.27
C ALA A 67 -4.00 7.15 1.68
N ASP A 68 -4.60 6.20 2.40
CA ASP A 68 -4.18 5.80 3.74
C ASP A 68 -2.99 4.83 3.68
N ALA A 69 -2.83 4.12 2.56
CA ALA A 69 -1.78 3.14 2.36
C ALA A 69 -1.23 3.09 0.92
N VAL A 70 -0.01 2.57 0.80
CA VAL A 70 0.58 2.12 -0.46
C VAL A 70 0.78 0.61 -0.39
N VAL A 71 0.26 -0.12 -1.36
CA VAL A 71 0.48 -1.56 -1.51
C VAL A 71 1.54 -1.81 -2.57
N ILE A 72 2.63 -2.47 -2.19
CA ILE A 72 3.73 -2.89 -3.07
C ILE A 72 3.92 -4.40 -2.93
N PRO A 73 3.21 -5.24 -3.73
CA PRO A 73 3.20 -6.69 -3.56
C PRO A 73 4.58 -7.36 -3.69
N HIS A 74 5.47 -6.75 -4.46
CA HIS A 74 6.76 -7.32 -4.87
C HIS A 74 7.93 -6.46 -4.37
N LEU A 75 7.79 -5.79 -3.22
CA LEU A 75 8.87 -4.97 -2.65
C LEU A 75 10.18 -5.75 -2.50
N HIS A 76 10.11 -7.04 -2.19
CA HIS A 76 11.26 -7.94 -2.06
C HIS A 76 12.02 -8.19 -3.37
N MET A 77 11.41 -7.90 -4.52
CA MET A 77 12.06 -7.96 -5.84
C MET A 77 12.73 -6.63 -6.21
N LEU A 78 12.50 -5.57 -5.42
CA LEU A 78 13.08 -4.25 -5.62
C LEU A 78 14.33 -4.10 -4.75
N ASP A 79 15.19 -3.16 -5.15
CA ASP A 79 16.50 -2.94 -4.53
C ASP A 79 16.37 -2.69 -3.01
N PRO A 80 17.01 -3.51 -2.15
CA PRO A 80 16.91 -3.43 -0.69
C PRO A 80 17.53 -2.15 -0.11
N ASP A 81 18.45 -1.49 -0.83
CA ASP A 81 19.04 -0.22 -0.39
C ASP A 81 18.15 0.99 -0.70
N THR A 82 17.02 0.78 -1.40
CA THR A 82 16.06 1.85 -1.67
C THR A 82 15.39 2.32 -0.38
N PRO A 83 15.27 3.64 -0.17
CA PRO A 83 14.68 4.21 1.03
C PRO A 83 13.15 4.11 1.01
N TRP A 84 12.59 2.89 0.99
CA TRP A 84 11.14 2.64 1.01
C TRP A 84 10.45 3.20 2.26
N TRP A 85 11.22 3.47 3.30
CA TRP A 85 10.81 4.21 4.48
C TRP A 85 10.23 5.59 4.16
N VAL A 86 10.65 6.21 3.05
CA VAL A 86 10.08 7.49 2.58
C VAL A 86 8.60 7.35 2.25
N VAL A 87 8.14 6.18 1.78
CA VAL A 87 6.71 5.91 1.58
C VAL A 87 5.98 5.85 2.91
N ALA A 88 6.59 5.20 3.91
CA ALA A 88 6.07 5.16 5.28
C ALA A 88 6.05 6.55 5.97
N GLN A 89 6.68 7.58 5.40
CA GLN A 89 6.53 8.96 5.87
C GLN A 89 5.28 9.66 5.32
N ALA A 90 4.55 9.05 4.37
CA ALA A 90 3.37 9.63 3.73
C ALA A 90 2.10 8.79 3.96
N ALA A 91 2.22 7.46 4.00
CA ALA A 91 1.12 6.53 4.24
C ALA A 91 1.63 5.19 4.77
N ASP A 92 0.73 4.32 5.21
CA ASP A 92 1.14 2.96 5.59
C ASP A 92 1.66 2.19 4.38
N LEU A 93 2.86 1.62 4.48
CA LEU A 93 3.43 0.80 3.43
C LEU A 93 3.10 -0.68 3.66
N ILE A 94 2.26 -1.26 2.80
CA ILE A 94 1.84 -2.66 2.82
C ILE A 94 2.63 -3.44 1.76
N THR A 95 3.27 -4.52 2.17
CA THR A 95 4.07 -5.41 1.32
C THR A 95 3.57 -6.85 1.44
N SER A 96 4.12 -7.78 0.65
CA SER A 96 3.79 -9.21 0.70
C SER A 96 3.75 -9.82 2.10
N THR A 97 4.66 -9.37 2.98
CA THR A 97 4.94 -10.00 4.27
C THR A 97 4.69 -9.06 5.46
N HIS A 98 4.82 -7.75 5.27
CA HIS A 98 4.77 -6.78 6.36
C HIS A 98 4.00 -5.51 5.99
N ARG A 99 3.40 -4.88 7.01
CA ARG A 99 2.93 -3.50 6.97
C ARG A 99 3.88 -2.66 7.81
N TYR A 100 4.33 -1.55 7.25
CA TYR A 100 5.11 -0.52 7.93
C TYR A 100 4.20 0.68 8.16
N PRO A 101 3.83 0.98 9.42
CA PRO A 101 2.95 2.09 9.73
C PRO A 101 3.56 3.44 9.37
N PHE A 102 2.70 4.45 9.21
CA PHE A 102 3.11 5.84 9.04
C PHE A 102 4.10 6.27 10.14
N GLY A 103 5.16 6.96 9.76
CA GLY A 103 6.25 7.39 10.64
C GLY A 103 7.16 6.25 11.12
N SER A 104 7.00 5.04 10.58
CA SER A 104 7.88 3.90 10.89
C SER A 104 8.98 3.76 9.86
N THR A 105 10.22 3.78 10.32
CA THR A 105 11.34 3.31 9.50
C THR A 105 11.34 1.77 9.53
N PRO A 106 11.32 1.07 8.38
CA PRO A 106 11.57 -0.35 8.32
C PRO A 106 12.93 -0.60 8.99
N ALA A 107 12.95 -1.49 9.98
CA ALA A 107 14.20 -1.94 10.55
C ALA A 107 15.03 -2.51 9.40
N ARG A 108 16.19 -1.88 9.13
CA ARG A 108 17.17 -2.40 8.18
C ARG A 108 17.59 -3.77 8.76
N GLU A 109 16.99 -4.86 8.28
CA GLU A 109 17.44 -6.19 8.65
C GLU A 109 18.87 -6.33 8.13
N LEU A 110 19.83 -6.12 9.04
CA LEU A 110 21.22 -6.48 8.86
C LEU A 110 21.29 -7.99 8.66
N ARG A 111 21.56 -8.41 7.42
CA ARG A 111 22.12 -9.72 7.11
C ARG A 111 23.26 -9.55 6.12
#